data_AF-A0A9E3L7P4-F1
#
_entry.id   AF-A0A9E3L7P4-F1
#
_cell.length_a   1.000
_cell.length_b   1.000
_cell.length_c   1.000
_cell.angle_alpha   90.00
_cell.angle_beta   90.00
_cell.angle_gamma   90.00
#
_symmetry.space_group_name_H-M   'P 1'
#
loop_
_entity.id
_entity.type
_entity.pdbx_description
1 polymer ?
#
loop_
_entity_poly.entity_id
_entity_poly.type
_entity_poly.pdbx_seq_one_letter_code
_entity_poly.pdbx_strand_id
1 'polypeptide(L)'
;GTILDILNQRGQTMVVLQEGASQVCTLSFQCLQLTQPGDTAIITATGNGRATIKKTSTPSWTFAATCASAAGLCTVNDFADNAPGVEYTGILCGR
;
A
#
# COMPACT_ATOMS: atom_id res chain seq x y z
N GLY A 1 -7.05 -6.52 14.78
CA GLY A 1 -7.39 -5.53 13.73
C GLY A 1 -6.84 -6.05 12.40
N THR A 2 -7.07 -5.34 11.29
CA THR A 2 -6.45 -5.67 10.00
C THR A 2 -5.37 -4.63 9.69
N ILE A 3 -4.17 -5.08 9.32
CA ILE A 3 -3.04 -4.22 8.95
C ILE A 3 -2.68 -4.50 7.50
N LEU A 4 -2.63 -3.45 6.67
CA LEU A 4 -2.35 -3.52 5.25
C LEU A 4 -1.22 -2.55 4.90
N ASP A 5 -0.28 -2.99 4.07
CA ASP A 5 0.62 -2.08 3.36
C ASP A 5 0.06 -1.82 1.96
N ILE A 6 0.01 -0.55 1.57
CA ILE A 6 -0.51 -0.16 0.25
C ILE A 6 0.55 0.65 -0.48
N LEU A 7 0.95 0.16 -1.66
CA LEU A 7 1.78 0.90 -2.60
C LEU A 7 0.92 1.27 -3.81
N ASN A 8 0.80 2.57 -4.06
CA ASN A 8 0.15 3.09 -5.25
C ASN A 8 1.19 3.70 -6.19
N GLN A 9 1.26 3.18 -7.42
CA GLN A 9 2.12 3.65 -8.48
C GLN A 9 1.30 3.88 -9.74
N ARG A 10 1.88 4.59 -10.71
CA ARG A 10 1.21 4.83 -12.00
C ARG A 10 0.85 3.49 -12.66
N GLY A 11 -0.43 3.20 -12.76
CA GLY A 11 -0.96 2.01 -13.42
C GLY A 11 -0.93 0.72 -12.60
N GLN A 12 -0.45 0.76 -11.36
CA GLN A 12 -0.41 -0.41 -10.49
C GLN A 12 -0.65 -0.04 -9.02
N THR A 13 -1.47 -0.83 -8.33
CA THR A 13 -1.64 -0.75 -6.87
C THR A 13 -1.36 -2.12 -6.28
N MET A 14 -0.53 -2.16 -5.24
CA MET A 14 -0.22 -3.36 -4.49
C MET A 14 -0.77 -3.22 -3.07
N VAL A 15 -1.46 -4.24 -2.59
CA VAL A 15 -2.00 -4.32 -1.24
C VAL A 15 -1.47 -5.58 -0.59
N VAL A 16 -0.65 -5.44 0.46
CA VAL A 16 -0.05 -6.56 1.20
C VAL A 16 -0.74 -6.68 2.55
N LEU A 17 -1.19 -7.89 2.89
CA LEU A 17 -1.73 -8.17 4.22
C LEU A 17 -0.59 -8.44 5.20
N GLN A 18 -0.51 -7.66 6.27
CA GLN A 18 0.45 -7.88 7.36
C GLN A 18 -0.18 -8.65 8.52
N GLU A 19 -1.44 -8.35 8.83
CA GLU A 19 -2.18 -9.01 9.91
C GLU A 19 -3.70 -8.97 9.65
N GLY A 20 -4.43 -9.99 10.10
CA GLY A 20 -5.88 -10.06 10.01
C GLY A 20 -6.36 -10.67 8.69
N ALA A 21 -7.42 -10.10 8.11
CA ALA A 21 -7.95 -10.51 6.82
C ALA A 21 -8.59 -9.30 6.10
N SER A 22 -8.60 -9.34 4.76
CA SER A 22 -9.16 -8.27 3.93
C SER A 22 -9.69 -8.80 2.60
N GLN A 23 -10.74 -8.17 2.07
CA GLN A 23 -11.21 -8.36 0.71
C GLN A 23 -10.81 -7.15 -0.13
N VAL A 24 -10.09 -7.39 -1.23
CA VAL A 24 -9.67 -6.33 -2.17
C VAL A 24 -10.46 -6.47 -3.45
N CYS A 25 -11.17 -5.40 -3.86
CA CYS A 25 -12.00 -5.37 -5.06
C CYS A 25 -11.54 -4.30 -6.05
N THR A 26 -11.69 -4.57 -7.35
CA THR A 26 -11.46 -3.60 -8.42
C THR A 26 -12.77 -2.95 -8.88
N LEU A 27 -12.66 -1.83 -9.61
CA LEU A 27 -13.79 -1.18 -10.28
C LEU A 27 -14.44 -2.04 -11.37
N SER A 28 -13.76 -3.09 -11.81
CA SER A 28 -14.32 -4.12 -12.71
C SER A 28 -15.01 -5.26 -11.95
N PHE A 29 -15.33 -5.05 -10.67
CA PHE A 29 -16.02 -5.98 -9.77
C PHE A 29 -15.30 -7.32 -9.55
N GLN A 30 -13.98 -7.37 -9.78
CA GLN A 30 -13.16 -8.53 -9.42
C GLN A 30 -12.67 -8.37 -7.98
N CYS A 31 -12.94 -9.37 -7.13
CA CYS A 31 -12.51 -9.36 -5.73
C CYS A 31 -11.63 -10.55 -5.40
N LEU A 32 -10.62 -10.35 -4.54
CA LEU A 32 -9.77 -11.40 -3.98
C LEU A 32 -9.71 -11.28 -2.45
N GLN A 33 -9.59 -12.42 -1.78
CA GLN A 33 -9.42 -12.50 -0.33
C GLN A 33 -7.93 -12.59 0.02
N LEU A 34 -7.50 -11.75 0.95
CA LEU A 34 -6.23 -11.83 1.64
C LEU A 34 -6.53 -12.34 3.05
N THR A 35 -6.00 -13.52 3.38
CA THR A 35 -6.35 -14.26 4.60
C THR A 35 -5.12 -14.69 5.40
N GLN A 36 -3.93 -14.60 4.80
CA GLN A 36 -2.67 -14.95 5.44
C GLN A 36 -1.70 -13.77 5.34
N PRO A 37 -0.92 -13.47 6.40
CA PRO A 37 0.18 -12.52 6.30
C PRO A 37 1.08 -12.82 5.10
N GLY A 38 1.42 -11.79 4.31
CA GLY A 38 2.14 -11.91 3.05
C GLY A 38 1.24 -12.06 1.80
N ASP A 39 -0.05 -12.40 1.98
CA ASP A 39 -1.00 -12.35 0.87
C ASP A 39 -1.02 -10.94 0.26
N THR A 40 -0.85 -10.88 -1.05
CA THR A 40 -0.69 -9.63 -1.78
C THR A 40 -1.62 -9.58 -2.97
N ALA A 41 -2.45 -8.55 -3.06
CA ALA A 41 -3.22 -8.22 -4.24
C ALA A 41 -2.43 -7.23 -5.11
N ILE A 42 -2.21 -7.59 -6.38
CA ILE A 42 -1.62 -6.71 -7.39
C ILE A 42 -2.71 -6.33 -8.37
N ILE A 43 -3.07 -5.05 -8.36
CA ILE A 43 -4.08 -4.45 -9.22
C ILE A 43 -3.35 -3.71 -10.33
N THR A 44 -3.57 -4.09 -11.59
CA THR A 44 -2.94 -3.43 -12.75
C THR A 44 -4.01 -2.79 -13.62
N ALA A 45 -3.88 -1.48 -13.87
CA ALA A 45 -4.75 -0.76 -14.78
C ALA A 45 -4.47 -1.18 -16.22
N THR A 46 -5.51 -1.54 -16.97
CA THR A 46 -5.39 -2.03 -18.35
C THR A 46 -5.81 -1.00 -19.40
N GLY A 47 -5.99 0.27 -19.01
CA GLY A 47 -6.60 1.31 -19.84
C GLY A 47 -8.13 1.23 -19.84
N ASN A 48 -8.79 2.28 -20.35
CA ASN A 48 -10.26 2.38 -20.46
C ASN A 48 -11.04 2.19 -19.15
N GLY A 49 -10.45 2.59 -18.02
CA GLY A 49 -11.06 2.45 -16.68
C GLY A 49 -11.13 1.01 -16.16
N ARG A 50 -10.52 0.05 -16.84
CA ARG A 50 -10.47 -1.36 -16.42
C ARG A 50 -9.22 -1.67 -15.61
N ALA A 51 -9.34 -2.63 -14.72
CA ALA A 51 -8.22 -3.15 -13.94
C ALA A 51 -8.31 -4.67 -13.81
N THR A 52 -7.14 -5.31 -13.79
CA THR A 52 -7.00 -6.72 -13.44
C THR A 52 -6.47 -6.83 -12.03
N ILE A 53 -6.84 -7.90 -11.31
CA ILE A 53 -6.33 -8.19 -9.97
C ILE A 53 -5.76 -9.60 -9.92
N LYS A 54 -4.60 -9.76 -9.29
CA LYS A 54 -3.95 -11.06 -9.07
C LYS A 54 -3.49 -11.18 -7.63
N LYS A 55 -3.54 -12.39 -7.08
CA LYS A 55 -3.01 -12.71 -5.75
C LYS A 55 -1.64 -13.36 -5.87
N THR A 56 -0.73 -12.99 -4.97
CA THR A 56 0.54 -13.68 -4.73
C THR A 56 0.78 -13.80 -3.22
N SER A 57 1.62 -14.75 -2.80
CA SER A 57 2.04 -14.93 -1.40
C SER A 57 3.46 -14.42 -1.13
N THR A 58 4.13 -13.91 -2.16
CA THR A 58 5.50 -13.38 -2.08
C THR A 58 5.49 -11.92 -2.55
N PRO A 59 5.26 -10.95 -1.64
CA PRO A 59 5.26 -9.55 -2.01
C PRO A 59 6.65 -9.14 -2.51
N SER A 60 6.72 -8.48 -3.66
CA SER A 60 7.97 -7.86 -4.14
C SER A 60 8.28 -6.53 -3.45
N TRP A 61 7.37 -6.05 -2.60
CA TRP A 61 7.47 -4.80 -1.85
C TRP A 61 6.67 -4.87 -0.55
N THR A 62 7.16 -4.24 0.52
CA THR A 62 6.40 -3.95 1.75
C THR A 62 6.70 -2.54 2.22
N PHE A 63 5.81 -1.96 3.04
CA PHE A 63 6.03 -0.64 3.61
C PHE A 63 7.29 -0.65 4.49
N ALA A 64 7.42 -1.66 5.35
CA ALA A 64 8.58 -1.83 6.23
C ALA A 64 9.92 -1.89 5.47
N ALA A 65 9.99 -2.58 4.34
CA ALA A 65 11.19 -2.63 3.50
C ALA A 65 11.57 -1.23 2.96
N THR A 66 10.59 -0.41 2.60
CA THR A 66 10.81 0.98 2.17
C THR A 66 11.33 1.83 3.31
N CYS A 67 10.72 1.72 4.48
CA CYS A 67 11.14 2.43 5.70
C CYS A 67 12.57 2.09 6.11
N ALA A 68 12.95 0.82 5.99
CA ALA A 68 14.31 0.38 6.28
C ALA A 68 15.33 0.94 5.28
N SER A 69 14.94 1.11 4.01
CA SER A 69 15.81 1.63 2.95
C SER A 69 16.06 3.15 3.02
N ALA A 70 15.15 3.90 3.65
CA ALA A 70 15.25 5.35 3.80
C ALA A 70 14.78 5.76 5.20
N ALA A 71 15.73 5.74 6.15
CA ALA A 71 15.50 6.18 7.52
C ALA A 71 15.05 7.65 7.53
N GLY A 72 13.77 7.89 7.83
CA GLY A 72 13.14 9.21 7.82
C GLY A 72 11.81 9.26 7.06
N LEU A 73 11.53 8.32 6.15
CA LEU A 73 10.22 8.28 5.46
C LEU A 73 9.08 7.82 6.36
N CYS A 74 9.39 6.96 7.34
CA CYS A 74 8.39 6.33 8.20
C CYS A 74 8.54 6.71 9.67
N THR A 75 9.34 7.74 9.96
CA THR A 75 9.31 8.39 11.26
C THR A 75 7.91 9.00 11.44
N VAL A 76 7.25 8.66 12.55
CA VAL A 76 5.96 9.24 12.89
C VAL A 76 6.13 10.76 12.96
N ASN A 77 5.41 11.46 12.11
CA ASN A 77 5.40 12.92 12.12
C ASN A 77 4.07 13.37 12.73
N ASP A 78 4.10 13.99 13.90
CA ASP A 78 2.93 14.67 14.45
C ASP A 78 2.71 15.96 13.66
N PHE A 79 1.95 15.84 12.56
CA PHE A 79 1.59 16.98 11.72
C PHE A 79 0.71 18.01 12.47
N ALA A 80 0.13 17.64 13.61
CA ALA A 80 -0.62 18.55 14.47
C ALA A 80 0.28 19.56 15.23
N ASP A 81 1.56 19.24 15.45
CA ASP A 81 2.47 20.08 16.25
C ASP A 81 3.38 20.99 15.41
N ASN A 82 3.38 20.89 14.08
CA ASN A 82 4.34 21.60 13.23
C ASN A 82 3.69 22.63 12.30
N ALA A 83 3.52 23.86 12.81
CA ALA A 83 3.36 25.07 12.00
C ALA A 83 4.69 25.43 11.28
N PRO A 84 4.67 26.18 10.16
CA PRO A 84 5.41 25.87 8.94
C PRO A 84 6.90 26.23 8.97
N GLY A 85 7.69 25.44 8.25
CA GLY A 85 9.10 25.73 7.96
C GLY A 85 9.84 24.67 7.14
N VAL A 86 9.26 23.48 6.93
CA VAL A 86 9.92 22.39 6.21
C VAL A 86 9.17 22.09 4.91
N GLU A 87 9.87 22.25 3.79
CA GLU A 87 9.36 21.93 2.46
C GLU A 87 9.38 20.39 2.29
N TYR A 88 8.22 19.76 2.50
CA TYR A 88 8.08 18.32 2.37
C TYR A 88 7.97 17.95 0.88
N THR A 89 9.10 17.65 0.24
CA THR A 89 9.16 16.98 -1.07
C THR A 89 8.98 15.46 -0.98
N GLY A 90 8.70 14.93 0.22
CA GLY A 90 8.63 13.50 0.53
C GLY A 90 7.21 12.92 0.55
N ILE A 91 7.09 11.72 0.00
CA ILE A 91 5.89 10.87 -0.02
C ILE A 91 5.29 10.74 1.38
N LEU A 92 4.02 11.09 1.52
CA LEU A 92 3.26 11.03 2.77
C LEU A 92 3.05 9.58 3.19
N CYS A 93 3.64 9.20 4.33
CA CYS A 93 3.43 7.91 4.97
C CYS A 93 2.55 8.11 6.21
N GLY A 94 1.23 8.01 6.06
CA GLY A 94 0.28 8.01 7.17
C GLY A 94 0.11 6.60 7.75
N ARG A 95 0.04 6.47 9.08
CA ARG A 95 -0.40 5.23 9.74
C ARG A 95 -1.91 5.24 9.91
#